data_AF-A0A9W7LT54-F1
#
_entry.id   AF-A0A9W7LT54-F1
#
_cell.length_a   1.000
_cell.length_b   1.000
_cell.length_c   1.000
_cell.angle_alpha   90.00
_cell.angle_beta   90.00
_cell.angle_gamma   90.00
#
_symmetry.space_group_name_H-M   'P 1'
#
loop_
_entity.id
_entity.type
_entity.pdbx_description
1 polymer ?
#
loop_
_entity_poly.entity_id
_entity_poly.type
_entity_poly.pdbx_seq_one_letter_code
_entity_poly.pdbx_strand_id
1 'polypeptide(L)'
;MFECLLSDPSRPEAPRIISALRDLLLDYDENVRKQVVDVICDVACHSLVSVHVGTIKLVAERLRDKSLLVKKYTMERLADIFRVYCAGCSDGSIDHNEFDWIPGKIFRCFYDKDFSSDMIESVLCGSLFPTEFSIKDKVKCWIRVFSRFDKIEVKALERMLEQKQRLQQEMQKYLSLRQRHQDSEAPEIPKKVLFSFQIMPRSFSDPAKAEESFQTLDRLKDANIWKILLNPLDPNTSFHQASSGSNIIEATSVTNISHYSLLRPLIWPCGYLLYGHQEIFKRLVDLIGITSVMEVLIRLIGADEHMYSNYKESMQWIEDTYVLVMIADKFSSSDSAGVHANAAETLCAITRFSPPGLAAKITSPNFTGRLFRHSLEDSRPKSVLVNSLSCAYLC
;
A
#
# COMPACT_ATOMS: atom_id res chain seq x y z
N MET A 1 -21.73 -0.85 31.72
CA MET A 1 -20.27 -0.89 31.97
C MET A 1 -19.50 -0.32 30.78
N PHE A 2 -19.80 -0.74 29.54
CA PHE A 2 -19.24 -0.19 28.30
C PHE A 2 -19.46 1.33 28.11
N GLU A 3 -20.71 1.81 28.20
CA GLU A 3 -21.01 3.25 28.09
C GLU A 3 -20.30 4.10 29.16
N CYS A 4 -19.97 3.49 30.31
CA CYS A 4 -19.26 4.17 31.39
C CYS A 4 -17.78 4.41 31.06
N LEU A 5 -17.12 3.48 30.36
CA LEU A 5 -15.72 3.62 29.92
C LEU A 5 -15.59 4.62 28.78
N LEU A 6 -16.57 4.65 27.87
CA LEU A 6 -16.58 5.62 26.76
C LEU A 6 -16.89 7.04 27.22
N SER A 7 -17.75 7.19 28.25
CA SER A 7 -18.11 8.51 28.78
C SER A 7 -16.97 9.17 29.56
N ASP A 8 -16.15 8.37 30.26
CA ASP A 8 -14.96 8.86 30.97
C ASP A 8 -13.93 7.72 31.14
N PRO A 9 -12.93 7.65 30.25
CA PRO A 9 -11.92 6.62 30.28
C PRO A 9 -10.85 6.85 31.37
N SER A 10 -10.93 7.95 32.12
CA SER A 10 -9.97 8.32 33.18
C SER A 10 -10.45 7.95 34.60
N ARG A 11 -11.63 7.32 34.72
CA ARG A 11 -12.21 6.94 36.01
C ARG A 11 -11.32 5.99 36.82
N PRO A 12 -11.38 6.04 38.17
CA PRO A 12 -10.60 5.16 39.04
C PRO A 12 -10.84 3.66 38.79
N GLU A 13 -12.04 3.28 38.33
CA GLU A 13 -12.39 1.90 38.02
C GLU A 13 -11.87 1.43 36.66
N ALA A 14 -11.50 2.34 35.75
CA ALA A 14 -11.13 2.01 34.38
C ALA A 14 -9.98 0.99 34.28
N PRO A 15 -8.88 1.09 35.06
CA PRO A 15 -7.82 0.07 35.03
C PRO A 15 -8.30 -1.32 35.45
N ARG A 16 -9.21 -1.41 36.44
CA ARG A 16 -9.77 -2.70 36.89
C ARG A 16 -10.67 -3.31 35.82
N ILE A 17 -11.48 -2.49 35.14
CA ILE A 17 -12.35 -2.96 34.06
C ILE A 17 -11.51 -3.41 32.86
N ILE A 18 -10.50 -2.63 32.46
CA ILE A 18 -9.56 -3.01 31.39
C ILE A 18 -8.85 -4.32 31.74
N SER A 19 -8.44 -4.51 33.00
CA SER A 19 -7.84 -5.77 33.44
C SER A 19 -8.80 -6.96 33.27
N ALA A 20 -10.06 -6.82 33.70
CA ALA A 20 -11.05 -7.89 33.54
C ALA A 20 -11.34 -8.20 32.06
N LEU A 21 -11.38 -7.16 31.21
CA LEU A 21 -11.54 -7.33 29.76
C LEU A 21 -10.35 -8.08 29.14
N ARG A 22 -9.11 -7.85 29.61
CA ARG A 22 -7.94 -8.60 29.11
C ARG A 22 -8.09 -10.10 29.32
N ASP A 23 -8.62 -10.55 30.44
CA ASP A 23 -8.82 -11.97 30.72
C ASP A 23 -9.86 -12.57 29.76
N LEU A 24 -10.91 -11.80 29.44
CA LEU A 24 -11.97 -12.21 28.50
C LEU A 24 -11.51 -12.24 27.03
N LEU A 25 -10.32 -11.73 26.68
CA LEU A 25 -9.72 -11.96 25.36
C LEU A 25 -9.39 -13.44 25.12
N LEU A 26 -9.31 -14.25 26.18
CA LEU A 26 -9.05 -15.68 26.12
C LEU A 26 -10.30 -16.53 26.42
N ASP A 27 -11.49 -15.90 26.43
CA ASP A 27 -12.75 -16.59 26.69
C ASP A 27 -12.98 -17.73 25.70
N TYR A 28 -13.74 -18.76 26.11
CA TYR A 28 -14.06 -19.89 25.26
C TYR A 28 -14.98 -19.49 24.08
N ASP A 29 -15.93 -18.58 24.31
CA ASP A 29 -16.89 -18.08 23.34
C ASP A 29 -16.25 -17.04 22.40
N GLU A 30 -16.35 -17.28 21.09
CA GLU A 30 -15.81 -16.37 20.09
C GLU A 30 -16.52 -15.01 20.05
N ASN A 31 -17.82 -14.95 20.37
CA ASN A 31 -18.59 -13.72 20.39
C ASN A 31 -18.16 -12.84 21.56
N VAL A 32 -17.87 -13.46 22.71
CA VAL A 32 -17.29 -12.76 23.87
C VAL A 32 -15.92 -12.21 23.48
N ARG A 33 -15.02 -13.01 22.92
CA ARG A 33 -13.71 -12.53 22.47
C ARG A 33 -13.82 -11.37 21.47
N LYS A 34 -14.70 -11.48 20.47
CA LYS A 34 -14.96 -10.42 19.48
C LYS A 34 -15.47 -9.14 20.14
N GLN A 35 -16.43 -9.25 21.05
CA GLN A 35 -17.00 -8.09 21.75
C GLN A 35 -15.96 -7.41 22.64
N VAL A 36 -15.09 -8.18 23.30
CA VAL A 36 -14.01 -7.64 24.12
C VAL A 36 -13.00 -6.87 23.25
N VAL A 37 -12.64 -7.40 22.08
CA VAL A 37 -11.83 -6.68 21.09
C VAL A 37 -12.50 -5.37 20.71
N ASP A 38 -13.81 -5.38 20.43
CA ASP A 38 -14.55 -4.17 20.08
C ASP A 38 -14.46 -3.11 21.17
N VAL A 39 -14.79 -3.48 22.40
CA VAL A 39 -14.82 -2.57 23.56
C VAL A 39 -13.46 -1.94 23.81
N ILE A 40 -12.39 -2.74 23.82
CA ILE A 40 -11.03 -2.22 24.07
C ILE A 40 -10.62 -1.27 22.95
N CYS A 41 -10.89 -1.63 21.69
CA CYS A 41 -10.52 -0.82 20.54
C CYS A 41 -11.34 0.47 20.47
N ASP A 42 -12.63 0.45 20.80
CA ASP A 42 -13.46 1.66 20.88
C ASP A 42 -12.89 2.63 21.90
N VAL A 43 -12.58 2.18 23.12
CA VAL A 43 -11.99 3.05 24.16
C VAL A 43 -10.65 3.62 23.68
N ALA A 44 -9.80 2.80 23.04
CA ALA A 44 -8.53 3.26 22.49
C ALA A 44 -8.70 4.29 21.36
N CYS A 45 -9.67 4.10 20.46
CA CYS A 45 -9.98 5.05 19.39
C CYS A 45 -10.55 6.37 19.93
N HIS A 46 -11.27 6.35 21.05
CA HIS A 46 -11.77 7.58 21.69
C HIS A 46 -10.65 8.32 22.43
N SER A 47 -9.74 7.60 23.10
CA SER A 47 -8.60 8.17 23.80
C SER A 47 -7.43 7.21 23.85
N LEU A 48 -6.44 7.42 22.98
CA LEU A 48 -5.26 6.54 22.86
C LEU A 48 -4.45 6.45 24.15
N VAL A 49 -4.41 7.52 24.95
CA VAL A 49 -3.68 7.57 26.23
C VAL A 49 -4.37 6.74 27.32
N SER A 50 -5.67 6.47 27.18
CA SER A 50 -6.44 5.75 28.20
C SER A 50 -6.20 4.24 28.25
N VAL A 51 -5.71 3.66 27.14
CA VAL A 51 -5.45 2.23 27.04
C VAL A 51 -3.97 1.99 26.86
N HIS A 52 -3.34 1.39 27.87
CA HIS A 52 -1.93 1.02 27.81
C HIS A 52 -1.62 0.17 26.56
N VAL A 53 -0.56 0.49 25.81
CA VAL A 53 -0.15 -0.23 24.58
C VAL A 53 -0.04 -1.75 24.77
N GLY A 54 0.33 -2.21 25.96
CA GLY A 54 0.35 -3.63 26.31
C GLY A 54 -1.02 -4.32 26.16
N THR A 55 -2.13 -3.62 26.45
CA THR A 55 -3.49 -4.14 26.19
C THR A 55 -3.71 -4.31 24.69
N ILE A 56 -3.32 -3.33 23.88
CA ILE A 56 -3.51 -3.37 22.43
C ILE A 56 -2.63 -4.47 21.81
N LYS A 57 -1.45 -4.72 22.36
CA LYS A 57 -0.63 -5.89 21.99
C LYS A 57 -1.34 -7.21 22.30
N LEU A 58 -2.02 -7.34 23.44
CA LEU A 58 -2.83 -8.53 23.75
C LEU A 58 -4.02 -8.69 22.79
N VAL A 59 -4.68 -7.59 22.43
CA VAL A 59 -5.71 -7.59 21.38
C VAL A 59 -5.12 -8.09 20.07
N ALA A 60 -3.93 -7.62 19.69
CA ALA A 60 -3.26 -8.04 18.46
C ALA A 60 -2.89 -9.53 18.43
N GLU A 61 -2.78 -10.20 19.57
CA GLU A 61 -2.62 -11.66 19.61
C GLU A 61 -3.86 -12.41 19.07
N ARG A 62 -5.02 -11.75 19.00
CA ARG A 62 -6.24 -12.28 18.36
C ARG A 62 -6.19 -12.32 16.83
N LEU A 63 -5.17 -11.73 16.20
CA LEU A 63 -4.88 -11.97 14.77
C LEU A 63 -4.56 -13.46 14.47
N ARG A 64 -4.22 -14.24 15.50
CA ARG A 64 -3.97 -15.69 15.43
C ARG A 64 -5.08 -16.51 16.08
N ASP A 65 -6.27 -15.95 16.30
CA ASP A 65 -7.39 -16.63 16.96
C ASP A 65 -7.88 -17.85 16.17
N LYS A 66 -8.45 -18.85 16.85
CA LYS A 66 -9.03 -20.01 16.18
C LYS A 66 -10.22 -19.65 15.30
N SER A 67 -10.94 -18.58 15.62
CA SER A 67 -12.10 -18.12 14.88
C SER A 67 -11.68 -17.11 13.80
N LEU A 68 -12.04 -17.42 12.55
CA LEU A 68 -11.87 -16.50 11.43
C LEU A 68 -12.60 -15.17 11.66
N LEU A 69 -13.77 -15.21 12.30
CA LEU A 69 -14.54 -14.01 12.62
C LEU A 69 -13.77 -13.10 13.58
N VAL A 70 -13.18 -13.65 14.63
CA VAL A 70 -12.36 -12.89 15.59
C VAL A 70 -11.09 -12.35 14.92
N LYS A 71 -10.44 -13.17 14.07
CA LYS A 71 -9.25 -12.77 13.30
C LYS A 71 -9.50 -11.54 12.43
N LYS A 72 -10.50 -11.61 11.54
CA LYS A 72 -10.85 -10.53 10.61
C LYS A 72 -11.22 -9.26 11.37
N TYR A 73 -12.08 -9.40 12.36
CA TYR A 73 -12.54 -8.27 13.15
C TYR A 73 -11.39 -7.60 13.92
N THR A 74 -10.48 -8.37 14.52
CA THR A 74 -9.29 -7.83 15.19
C THR A 74 -8.43 -6.99 14.24
N MET A 75 -8.22 -7.48 13.00
CA MET A 75 -7.43 -6.76 12.00
C MET A 75 -8.04 -5.41 11.64
N GLU A 76 -9.35 -5.37 11.41
CA GLU A 76 -10.09 -4.12 11.13
C GLU A 76 -9.98 -3.14 12.29
N ARG A 77 -10.17 -3.60 13.53
CA ARG A 77 -10.13 -2.73 14.72
C ARG A 77 -8.73 -2.21 15.05
N LEU A 78 -7.68 -3.00 14.82
CA LEU A 78 -6.30 -2.51 14.92
C LEU A 78 -5.99 -1.43 13.88
N ALA A 79 -6.51 -1.59 12.66
CA ALA A 79 -6.35 -0.60 11.60
C ALA A 79 -7.06 0.72 11.93
N ASP A 80 -8.22 0.67 12.59
CA ASP A 80 -8.90 1.85 13.13
C ASP A 80 -8.05 2.59 14.17
N ILE A 81 -7.49 1.88 15.15
CA ILE A 81 -6.58 2.46 16.16
C ILE A 81 -5.41 3.14 15.47
N PHE A 82 -4.78 2.46 14.50
CA PHE A 82 -3.64 3.02 13.78
C PHE A 82 -4.01 4.28 12.99
N ARG A 83 -5.19 4.31 12.36
CA ARG A 83 -5.71 5.49 11.66
C ARG A 83 -5.86 6.69 12.60
N VAL A 84 -6.49 6.48 13.76
CA VAL A 84 -6.65 7.53 14.79
C VAL A 84 -5.29 8.02 15.30
N TYR A 85 -4.35 7.10 15.56
CA TYR A 85 -2.99 7.43 15.98
C TYR A 85 -2.26 8.29 14.93
N CYS A 86 -2.40 7.98 13.64
CA CYS A 86 -1.79 8.78 12.59
C CYS A 86 -2.39 10.19 12.47
N ALA A 87 -3.70 10.32 12.70
CA ALA A 87 -4.35 11.63 12.74
C ALA A 87 -3.79 12.46 13.90
N GLY A 88 -3.73 11.89 15.11
CA GLY A 88 -3.17 12.57 16.29
C GLY A 88 -1.68 12.96 16.14
N CYS A 89 -0.89 12.15 15.44
CA CYS A 89 0.51 12.48 15.12
C CYS A 89 0.64 13.68 14.18
N SER A 90 -0.34 13.89 13.29
CA SER A 90 -0.31 14.99 12.31
C SER A 90 -0.60 16.33 12.99
N ASP A 91 -1.43 16.29 14.04
CA ASP A 91 -1.80 17.44 14.88
C ASP A 91 -0.79 17.70 16.03
N GLY A 92 0.23 16.84 16.17
CA GLY A 92 1.27 16.95 17.21
C GLY A 92 0.80 16.60 18.62
N SER A 93 -0.36 15.97 18.78
CA SER A 93 -1.01 15.70 20.07
C SER A 93 -0.56 14.41 20.76
N ILE A 94 0.17 13.53 20.07
CA ILE A 94 0.54 12.19 20.54
C ILE A 94 2.03 11.94 20.29
N ASP A 95 2.68 11.24 21.22
CA ASP A 95 4.07 10.80 21.08
C ASP A 95 4.25 9.94 19.83
N HIS A 96 5.32 10.23 19.09
CA HIS A 96 5.67 9.49 17.90
C HIS A 96 6.35 8.20 18.35
N ASN A 97 5.64 7.06 18.28
CA ASN A 97 6.15 5.69 18.05
C ASN A 97 5.34 4.56 18.74
N GLU A 98 4.33 4.87 19.56
CA GLU A 98 3.69 3.86 20.42
C GLU A 98 2.97 2.74 19.63
N PHE A 99 2.40 3.07 18.47
CA PHE A 99 1.53 2.17 17.68
C PHE A 99 2.08 1.81 16.29
N ASP A 100 3.33 2.17 15.95
CA ASP A 100 3.91 1.90 14.63
C ASP A 100 4.19 0.43 14.32
N TRP A 101 4.10 -0.43 15.33
CA TRP A 101 4.19 -1.88 15.18
C TRP A 101 2.92 -2.50 14.60
N ILE A 102 1.77 -1.79 14.62
CA ILE A 102 0.47 -2.34 14.19
C ILE A 102 0.50 -2.75 12.71
N PRO A 103 0.94 -1.90 11.75
CA PRO A 103 0.98 -2.30 10.35
C PRO A 103 1.86 -3.52 10.12
N GLY A 104 3.01 -3.63 10.81
CA GLY A 104 3.88 -4.80 10.69
C GLY A 104 3.19 -6.10 11.14
N LYS A 105 2.41 -6.05 12.23
CA LYS A 105 1.58 -7.19 12.67
C LYS A 105 0.52 -7.56 11.64
N ILE A 106 -0.13 -6.58 11.01
CA ILE A 106 -1.12 -6.81 9.94
C ILE A 106 -0.44 -7.40 8.69
N PHE A 107 0.73 -6.90 8.30
CA PHE A 107 1.49 -7.46 7.17
C PHE A 107 1.86 -8.93 7.40
N ARG A 108 2.24 -9.32 8.61
CA ARG A 108 2.54 -10.73 8.91
C ARG A 108 1.34 -11.67 8.72
N CYS A 109 0.10 -11.16 8.67
CA CYS A 109 -1.08 -11.97 8.33
C CYS A 109 -1.04 -12.52 6.89
N PHE A 110 -0.20 -11.98 5.98
CA PHE A 110 -0.01 -12.54 4.63
C PHE A 110 0.51 -13.99 4.62
N TYR A 111 1.08 -14.45 5.73
CA TYR A 111 1.55 -15.83 5.88
C TYR A 111 0.51 -16.78 6.49
N ASP A 112 -0.61 -16.25 6.96
CA ASP A 112 -1.70 -17.02 7.50
C ASP A 112 -2.74 -17.27 6.40
N LYS A 113 -3.01 -18.55 6.15
CA LYS A 113 -3.92 -19.03 5.10
C LYS A 113 -5.35 -18.51 5.21
N ASP A 114 -5.74 -18.05 6.41
CA ASP A 114 -7.09 -17.57 6.69
C ASP A 114 -7.30 -16.12 6.20
N PHE A 115 -6.21 -15.40 5.93
CA PHE A 115 -6.24 -14.04 5.40
C PHE A 115 -5.92 -14.05 3.91
N SER A 116 -6.82 -13.48 3.13
CA SER A 116 -6.61 -13.25 1.71
C SER A 116 -5.92 -11.90 1.48
N SER A 117 -5.21 -11.79 0.36
CA SER A 117 -4.46 -10.59 0.00
C SER A 117 -5.33 -9.35 -0.15
N ASP A 118 -6.48 -9.49 -0.81
CA ASP A 118 -7.47 -8.43 -1.00
C ASP A 118 -8.00 -7.87 0.33
N MET A 119 -8.15 -8.73 1.35
CA MET A 119 -8.64 -8.34 2.66
C MET A 119 -7.60 -7.54 3.43
N ILE A 120 -6.36 -8.03 3.49
CA ILE A 120 -5.27 -7.31 4.17
C ILE A 120 -5.02 -5.99 3.46
N GLU A 121 -4.98 -6.00 2.13
CA GLU A 121 -4.81 -4.82 1.31
C GLU A 121 -5.91 -3.79 1.57
N SER A 122 -7.18 -4.19 1.56
CA SER A 122 -8.31 -3.29 1.82
C SER A 122 -8.21 -2.61 3.19
N VAL A 123 -7.87 -3.38 4.24
CA VAL A 123 -7.71 -2.86 5.59
C VAL A 123 -6.50 -1.91 5.71
N LEU A 124 -5.37 -2.26 5.10
CA LEU A 124 -4.19 -1.41 5.07
C LEU A 124 -4.41 -0.15 4.25
N CYS A 125 -5.12 -0.21 3.10
CA CYS A 125 -5.47 0.98 2.31
C CYS A 125 -6.24 1.99 3.16
N GLY A 126 -7.31 1.53 3.81
CA GLY A 126 -8.18 2.41 4.59
C GLY A 126 -7.49 3.04 5.81
N SER A 127 -6.42 2.43 6.32
CA SER A 127 -5.71 2.90 7.52
C SER A 127 -4.38 3.61 7.24
N LEU A 128 -3.59 3.12 6.28
CA LEU A 128 -2.33 3.75 5.85
C LEU A 128 -2.56 4.93 4.89
N PHE A 129 -3.69 4.96 4.18
CA PHE A 129 -4.07 6.03 3.26
C PHE A 129 -5.47 6.59 3.53
N PRO A 130 -5.72 7.14 4.72
CA PRO A 130 -6.96 7.85 4.97
C PRO A 130 -7.15 8.95 3.93
N THR A 131 -8.38 9.10 3.44
CA THR A 131 -8.66 10.04 2.35
C THR A 131 -8.48 11.48 2.80
N GLU A 132 -8.57 11.71 4.10
CA GLU A 132 -8.45 12.98 4.80
C GLU A 132 -6.98 13.43 4.92
N PHE A 133 -6.01 12.52 4.75
CA PHE A 133 -4.60 12.82 4.90
C PHE A 133 -4.00 13.48 3.67
N SER A 134 -3.18 14.52 3.89
CA SER A 134 -2.35 15.10 2.84
C SER A 134 -1.30 14.10 2.35
N ILE A 135 -0.76 14.31 1.14
CA ILE A 135 0.37 13.52 0.62
C ILE A 135 1.57 13.59 1.59
N LYS A 136 1.73 14.70 2.33
CA LYS A 136 2.83 14.87 3.29
C LYS A 136 2.70 13.91 4.45
N ASP A 137 1.50 13.79 4.99
CA ASP A 137 1.25 12.98 6.18
C ASP A 137 1.25 11.49 5.82
N LYS A 138 0.77 11.14 4.62
CA LYS A 138 0.91 9.79 4.04
C LYS A 138 2.38 9.37 3.95
N VAL A 139 3.24 10.20 3.34
CA VAL A 139 4.68 9.90 3.21
C VAL A 139 5.37 9.80 4.58
N LYS A 140 5.03 10.69 5.53
CA LYS A 140 5.56 10.60 6.90
C LYS A 140 5.15 9.29 7.60
N CYS A 141 3.87 8.93 7.50
CA CYS A 141 3.35 7.68 8.06
C CYS A 141 4.10 6.47 7.49
N TRP A 142 4.31 6.47 6.18
CA TRP A 142 5.06 5.43 5.49
C TRP A 142 6.49 5.28 5.96
N ILE A 143 7.24 6.38 5.98
CA ILE A 143 8.64 6.36 6.45
C ILE A 143 8.69 5.80 7.87
N ARG A 144 7.77 6.23 8.74
CA ARG A 144 7.69 5.77 10.12
C ARG A 144 7.40 4.27 10.20
N VAL A 145 6.40 3.78 9.48
CA VAL A 145 6.01 2.37 9.45
C VAL A 145 7.11 1.48 8.90
N PHE A 146 7.62 1.79 7.70
CA PHE A 146 8.62 0.93 7.05
C PHE A 146 9.98 0.95 7.74
N SER A 147 10.33 2.04 8.45
CA SER A 147 11.54 2.05 9.28
C SER A 147 11.53 1.01 10.41
N ARG A 148 10.36 0.45 10.75
CA ARG A 148 10.19 -0.58 11.78
C ARG A 148 10.14 -2.00 11.22
N PHE A 149 10.11 -2.16 9.89
CA PHE A 149 9.94 -3.48 9.29
C PHE A 149 11.24 -4.27 9.37
N ASP A 150 11.11 -5.53 9.79
CA ASP A 150 12.17 -6.50 9.62
C ASP A 150 11.99 -7.28 8.30
N LYS A 151 12.87 -8.26 8.06
CA LYS A 151 12.87 -9.06 6.84
C LYS A 151 11.53 -9.77 6.57
N ILE A 152 10.77 -10.10 7.61
CA ILE A 152 9.49 -10.79 7.50
C ILE A 152 8.42 -9.82 6.99
N GLU A 153 8.27 -8.64 7.59
CA GLU A 153 7.32 -7.64 7.11
C GLU A 153 7.63 -7.17 5.69
N VAL A 154 8.91 -6.98 5.36
CA VAL A 154 9.34 -6.59 4.01
C VAL A 154 8.90 -7.64 2.99
N LYS A 155 9.13 -8.92 3.26
CA LYS A 155 8.68 -10.01 2.37
C LYS A 155 7.16 -10.11 2.24
N ALA A 156 6.42 -9.73 3.28
CA ALA A 156 4.96 -9.70 3.22
C ALA A 156 4.46 -8.53 2.33
N LEU A 157 5.07 -7.35 2.48
CA LEU A 157 4.83 -6.20 1.61
C LEU A 157 5.12 -6.57 0.15
N GLU A 158 6.27 -7.17 -0.13
CA GLU A 158 6.67 -7.60 -1.47
C GLU A 158 5.63 -8.53 -2.12
N ARG A 159 5.16 -9.53 -1.37
CA ARG A 159 4.12 -10.46 -1.86
C ARG A 159 2.80 -9.76 -2.17
N MET A 160 2.39 -8.82 -1.31
CA MET A 160 1.19 -8.02 -1.56
C MET A 160 1.33 -7.21 -2.85
N LEU A 161 2.48 -6.57 -3.06
CA LEU A 161 2.76 -5.79 -4.27
C LEU A 161 2.75 -6.65 -5.52
N GLU A 162 3.38 -7.81 -5.48
CA GLU A 162 3.41 -8.78 -6.58
C GLU A 162 1.98 -9.23 -6.96
N GLN A 163 1.15 -9.54 -5.97
CA GLN A 163 -0.24 -9.95 -6.19
C GLN A 163 -1.11 -8.82 -6.75
N LYS A 164 -1.03 -7.63 -6.15
CA LYS A 164 -1.75 -6.44 -6.60
C LYS A 164 -1.42 -6.12 -8.05
N GLN A 165 -0.14 -6.17 -8.41
CA GLN A 165 0.28 -5.87 -9.76
C GLN A 165 -0.22 -6.88 -10.80
N ARG A 166 -0.16 -8.18 -10.49
CA ARG A 166 -0.69 -9.21 -11.40
C ARG A 166 -2.16 -8.95 -11.72
N LEU A 167 -2.95 -8.62 -10.69
CA LEU A 167 -4.34 -8.27 -10.86
C LEU A 167 -4.53 -7.00 -11.70
N GLN A 168 -3.74 -5.95 -11.44
CA GLN A 168 -3.74 -4.72 -12.21
C GLN A 168 -3.43 -4.95 -13.70
N GLN A 169 -2.46 -5.81 -14.02
CA GLN A 169 -2.09 -6.12 -15.40
C GLN A 169 -3.18 -6.88 -16.15
N GLU A 170 -3.80 -7.88 -15.51
CA GLU A 170 -4.96 -8.56 -16.08
C GLU A 170 -6.13 -7.59 -16.27
N MET A 171 -6.33 -6.64 -15.35
CA MET A 171 -7.32 -5.58 -15.50
C MET A 171 -7.02 -4.68 -16.70
N GLN A 172 -5.76 -4.26 -16.91
CA GLN A 172 -5.37 -3.46 -18.09
C GLN A 172 -5.56 -4.22 -19.40
N LYS A 173 -5.25 -5.53 -19.42
CA LYS A 173 -5.51 -6.40 -20.58
C LYS A 173 -7.00 -6.43 -20.90
N TYR A 174 -7.85 -6.62 -19.88
CA TYR A 174 -9.30 -6.57 -20.03
C TYR A 174 -9.79 -5.22 -20.57
N LEU A 175 -9.37 -4.11 -19.97
CA LEU A 175 -9.76 -2.75 -20.41
C LEU A 175 -9.38 -2.49 -21.87
N SER A 176 -8.17 -2.89 -22.27
CA SER A 176 -7.67 -2.77 -23.65
C SER A 176 -8.42 -3.64 -24.66
N LEU A 177 -8.89 -4.82 -24.24
CA LEU A 177 -9.72 -5.70 -25.08
C LEU A 177 -11.13 -5.13 -25.26
N ARG A 178 -11.70 -4.56 -24.19
CA ARG A 178 -13.03 -3.96 -24.23
C ARG A 178 -13.07 -2.69 -25.09
N GLN A 179 -12.04 -1.85 -25.03
CA GLN A 179 -11.94 -0.67 -25.91
C GLN A 179 -11.93 -1.09 -27.39
N ARG A 180 -11.12 -2.09 -27.75
CA ARG A 180 -11.07 -2.63 -29.12
C ARG A 180 -12.39 -3.26 -29.59
N HIS A 181 -13.19 -3.83 -28.68
CA HIS A 181 -14.52 -4.36 -29.01
C HIS A 181 -15.53 -3.27 -29.37
N GLN A 182 -15.37 -2.05 -28.83
CA GLN A 182 -16.24 -0.92 -29.22
C GLN A 182 -15.93 -0.42 -30.64
N ASP A 183 -14.72 -0.70 -31.14
CA ASP A 183 -14.23 -0.26 -32.46
C ASP A 183 -14.29 -1.35 -33.55
N SER A 184 -14.44 -2.64 -33.20
CA SER A 184 -14.46 -3.75 -34.16
C SER A 184 -15.19 -5.01 -33.65
N GLU A 185 -16.17 -5.51 -34.41
CA GLU A 185 -16.91 -6.76 -34.13
C GLU A 185 -16.09 -8.03 -34.47
N ALA A 186 -14.96 -8.26 -33.80
CA ALA A 186 -14.19 -9.49 -33.98
C ALA A 186 -14.67 -10.63 -33.04
N PRO A 187 -15.07 -11.81 -33.57
CA PRO A 187 -15.68 -12.90 -32.79
C PRO A 187 -14.76 -13.60 -31.76
N GLU A 188 -13.46 -13.30 -31.75
CA GLU A 188 -12.52 -13.84 -30.74
C GLU A 188 -12.50 -13.07 -29.41
N ILE A 189 -12.96 -11.82 -29.39
CA ILE A 189 -12.83 -10.93 -28.24
C ILE A 189 -13.68 -11.39 -27.04
N PRO A 190 -14.93 -11.88 -27.20
CA PRO A 190 -15.74 -12.35 -26.08
C PRO A 190 -15.10 -13.51 -25.31
N LYS A 191 -14.41 -14.43 -26.00
CA LYS A 191 -13.71 -15.56 -25.37
C LYS A 191 -12.50 -15.11 -24.53
N LYS A 192 -11.76 -14.10 -25.00
CA LYS A 192 -10.60 -13.53 -24.27
C LYS A 192 -11.02 -12.71 -23.04
N VAL A 193 -12.14 -12.00 -23.13
CA VAL A 193 -12.76 -11.31 -21.97
C VAL A 193 -13.22 -12.31 -20.92
N LEU A 194 -13.94 -13.37 -21.33
CA LEU A 194 -14.39 -14.44 -20.42
C LEU A 194 -13.22 -15.12 -19.70
N PHE A 195 -12.10 -15.33 -20.40
CA PHE A 195 -10.89 -15.90 -19.81
C PHE A 195 -10.28 -14.98 -18.73
N SER A 196 -10.28 -13.66 -18.95
CA SER A 196 -9.81 -12.69 -17.95
C SER A 196 -10.65 -12.77 -16.66
N PHE A 197 -11.96 -12.99 -16.81
CA PHE A 197 -12.88 -13.19 -15.68
C PHE A 197 -12.75 -14.55 -14.99
N GLN A 198 -12.02 -15.52 -15.55
CA GLN A 198 -11.67 -16.77 -14.85
C GLN A 198 -10.37 -16.64 -14.04
N ILE A 199 -9.52 -15.67 -14.38
CA ILE A 199 -8.20 -15.47 -13.78
C ILE A 199 -8.27 -14.44 -12.64
N MET A 200 -8.79 -13.24 -12.91
CA MET A 200 -8.79 -12.14 -11.95
C MET A 200 -9.46 -12.48 -10.60
N PRO A 201 -10.63 -13.16 -10.56
CA PRO A 201 -11.30 -13.46 -9.29
C PRO A 201 -10.51 -14.36 -8.34
N ARG A 202 -9.53 -15.14 -8.85
CA ARG A 202 -8.70 -16.02 -8.01
C ARG A 202 -7.82 -15.26 -7.02
N SER A 203 -7.67 -13.95 -7.22
CA SER A 203 -6.90 -13.06 -6.33
C SER A 203 -7.73 -12.55 -5.14
N PHE A 204 -9.00 -12.92 -5.04
CA PHE A 204 -9.94 -12.43 -4.03
C PHE A 204 -10.32 -13.53 -3.04
N SER A 205 -10.70 -13.12 -1.82
CA SER A 205 -11.24 -14.00 -0.77
C SER A 205 -12.46 -14.82 -1.22
N ASP A 206 -13.33 -14.21 -2.02
CA ASP A 206 -14.53 -14.82 -2.58
C ASP A 206 -14.48 -14.71 -4.11
N PRO A 207 -13.88 -15.71 -4.79
CA PRO A 207 -13.75 -15.71 -6.24
C PRO A 207 -15.10 -15.68 -6.97
N ALA A 208 -16.15 -16.30 -6.42
CA ALA A 208 -17.46 -16.31 -7.06
C ALA A 208 -18.09 -14.92 -7.06
N LYS A 209 -18.03 -14.22 -5.92
CA LYS A 209 -18.50 -12.84 -5.79
C LYS A 209 -17.66 -11.87 -6.61
N ALA A 210 -16.34 -12.05 -6.65
CA ALA A 210 -15.47 -11.24 -7.49
C ALA A 210 -15.78 -11.44 -8.98
N GLU A 211 -16.04 -12.67 -9.43
CA GLU A 211 -16.47 -12.93 -10.82
C GLU A 211 -17.79 -12.22 -11.15
N GLU A 212 -18.79 -12.29 -10.27
CA GLU A 212 -20.06 -11.55 -10.42
C GLU A 212 -19.80 -10.03 -10.54
N SER A 213 -18.84 -9.52 -9.77
CA SER A 213 -18.44 -8.12 -9.79
C SER A 213 -17.83 -7.71 -11.14
N PHE A 214 -16.95 -8.54 -11.71
CA PHE A 214 -16.38 -8.31 -13.04
C PHE A 214 -17.42 -8.46 -14.17
N GLN A 215 -18.34 -9.42 -14.08
CA GLN A 215 -19.43 -9.55 -15.04
C GLN A 215 -20.37 -8.33 -14.98
N THR A 216 -20.62 -7.80 -13.78
CA THR A 216 -21.39 -6.57 -13.60
C THR A 216 -20.66 -5.39 -14.23
N LEU A 217 -19.36 -5.26 -13.98
CA LEU A 217 -18.50 -4.25 -14.59
C LEU A 217 -18.58 -4.30 -16.13
N ASP A 218 -18.56 -5.50 -16.72
CA ASP A 218 -18.64 -5.69 -18.18
C ASP A 218 -19.97 -5.21 -18.78
N ARG A 219 -21.06 -5.44 -18.06
CA ARG A 219 -22.42 -5.08 -18.50
C ARG A 219 -22.73 -3.59 -18.34
N LEU A 220 -21.91 -2.81 -17.63
CA LEU A 220 -22.12 -1.37 -17.45
C LEU A 220 -22.05 -0.63 -18.78
N LYS A 221 -23.09 0.16 -19.08
CA LYS A 221 -23.16 1.02 -20.28
C LYS A 221 -23.12 2.51 -19.95
N ASP A 222 -23.25 2.88 -18.68
CA ASP A 222 -23.23 4.27 -18.26
C ASP A 222 -21.81 4.85 -18.39
N ALA A 223 -21.65 5.78 -19.33
CA ALA A 223 -20.37 6.41 -19.64
C ALA A 223 -19.81 7.27 -18.49
N ASN A 224 -20.68 7.91 -17.69
CA ASN A 224 -20.25 8.72 -16.55
C ASN A 224 -19.68 7.83 -15.45
N ILE A 225 -20.35 6.70 -15.19
CA ILE A 225 -19.93 5.74 -14.17
C ILE A 225 -18.68 4.99 -14.63
N TRP A 226 -18.60 4.64 -15.91
CA TRP A 226 -17.39 4.08 -16.50
C TRP A 226 -16.20 5.01 -16.34
N LYS A 227 -16.38 6.32 -16.57
CA LYS A 227 -15.34 7.33 -16.34
C LYS A 227 -14.92 7.40 -14.87
N ILE A 228 -15.87 7.36 -13.93
CA ILE A 228 -15.58 7.37 -12.48
C ILE A 228 -14.81 6.11 -12.07
N LEU A 229 -15.17 4.93 -12.59
CA LEU A 229 -14.54 3.64 -12.31
C LEU A 229 -13.15 3.49 -12.95
N LEU A 230 -12.95 4.04 -14.15
CA LEU A 230 -11.66 3.98 -14.83
C LEU A 230 -10.60 4.85 -14.16
N ASN A 231 -10.99 5.97 -13.53
CA ASN A 231 -10.04 6.87 -12.87
C ASN A 231 -9.11 6.15 -11.87
N PRO A 232 -9.59 5.38 -10.86
CA PRO A 232 -8.70 4.67 -9.95
C PRO A 232 -7.94 3.50 -10.61
N LEU A 233 -8.40 3.02 -11.77
CA LEU A 233 -7.82 1.90 -12.53
C LEU A 233 -6.82 2.34 -13.59
N ASP A 234 -6.67 3.64 -13.85
CA ASP A 234 -5.72 4.17 -14.82
C ASP A 234 -4.39 4.51 -14.13
N PRO A 235 -3.25 3.92 -14.56
CA PRO A 235 -1.94 4.21 -13.98
C PRO A 235 -1.50 5.69 -14.12
N ASN A 236 -2.10 6.46 -15.04
CA ASN A 236 -1.75 7.86 -15.27
C ASN A 236 -2.60 8.86 -14.49
N THR A 237 -3.62 8.39 -13.76
CA THR A 237 -4.53 9.27 -13.04
C THR A 237 -3.88 9.85 -11.77
N SER A 238 -4.13 11.14 -11.50
CA SER A 238 -3.58 11.81 -10.32
C SER A 238 -4.18 11.24 -9.01
N PHE A 239 -3.47 11.40 -7.89
CA PHE A 239 -3.88 10.83 -6.60
C PHE A 239 -5.24 11.37 -6.19
N HIS A 240 -5.41 12.68 -6.37
CA HIS A 240 -6.66 13.37 -6.08
C HIS A 240 -7.82 12.83 -6.91
N GLN A 241 -7.61 12.59 -8.21
CA GLN A 241 -8.64 12.05 -9.10
C GLN A 241 -8.96 10.58 -8.77
N ALA A 242 -7.95 9.75 -8.52
CA ALA A 242 -8.14 8.35 -8.11
C ALA A 242 -8.88 8.27 -6.77
N SER A 243 -8.45 9.06 -5.77
CA SER A 243 -9.09 9.13 -4.45
C SER A 243 -10.52 9.66 -4.55
N SER A 244 -10.77 10.69 -5.37
CA SER A 244 -12.12 11.22 -5.57
C SER A 244 -13.03 10.18 -6.24
N GLY A 245 -12.53 9.47 -7.26
CA GLY A 245 -13.27 8.40 -7.93
C GLY A 245 -13.65 7.28 -6.97
N SER A 246 -12.70 6.80 -6.17
CA SER A 246 -12.95 5.79 -5.15
C SER A 246 -14.00 6.23 -4.13
N ASN A 247 -13.90 7.46 -3.61
CA ASN A 247 -14.85 7.99 -2.63
C ASN A 247 -16.27 8.11 -3.20
N ILE A 248 -16.40 8.52 -4.47
CA ILE A 248 -17.70 8.59 -5.14
C ILE A 248 -18.31 7.20 -5.26
N ILE A 249 -17.52 6.18 -5.62
CA ILE A 249 -18.03 4.81 -5.73
C ILE A 249 -18.42 4.26 -4.35
N GLU A 250 -17.65 4.56 -3.30
CA GLU A 250 -18.03 4.22 -1.93
C GLU A 250 -19.35 4.89 -1.52
N ALA A 251 -19.50 6.19 -1.74
CA ALA A 251 -20.74 6.91 -1.43
C ALA A 251 -21.94 6.37 -2.22
N THR A 252 -21.75 6.08 -3.51
CA THR A 252 -22.80 5.55 -4.41
C THR A 252 -23.22 4.12 -4.01
N SER A 253 -22.30 3.34 -3.43
CA SER A 253 -22.59 1.99 -2.93
C SER A 253 -23.48 2.00 -1.68
N VAL A 254 -23.43 3.07 -0.87
CA VAL A 254 -24.26 3.24 0.35
C VAL A 254 -25.70 3.62 -0.02
N THR A 255 -25.93 4.29 -1.15
CA THR A 255 -27.24 4.78 -1.58
C THR A 255 -28.12 3.75 -2.31
N ASN A 256 -27.79 2.45 -2.23
CA ASN A 256 -28.65 1.33 -2.62
C ASN A 256 -28.97 1.19 -4.12
N ILE A 257 -27.95 1.19 -4.97
CA ILE A 257 -28.04 0.63 -6.33
C ILE A 257 -27.22 -0.66 -6.33
N SER A 258 -27.89 -1.80 -6.28
CA SER A 258 -27.33 -3.15 -6.10
C SER A 258 -26.16 -3.51 -7.04
N HIS A 259 -26.09 -2.88 -8.20
CA HIS A 259 -25.02 -3.09 -9.18
C HIS A 259 -23.68 -2.45 -8.78
N TYR A 260 -23.66 -1.33 -8.04
CA TYR A 260 -22.42 -0.64 -7.69
C TYR A 260 -21.80 -1.13 -6.38
N SER A 261 -22.62 -1.66 -5.47
CA SER A 261 -22.11 -2.32 -4.26
C SER A 261 -21.22 -3.53 -4.59
N LEU A 262 -21.46 -4.18 -5.72
CA LEU A 262 -20.64 -5.28 -6.22
C LEU A 262 -19.29 -4.80 -6.78
N LEU A 263 -19.14 -3.53 -7.17
CA LEU A 263 -17.88 -3.03 -7.73
C LEU A 263 -16.89 -2.56 -6.66
N ARG A 264 -17.39 -2.24 -5.46
CA ARG A 264 -16.57 -1.77 -4.33
C ARG A 264 -15.38 -2.68 -4.02
N PRO A 265 -15.52 -4.02 -3.98
CA PRO A 265 -14.40 -4.93 -3.74
C PRO A 265 -13.29 -4.83 -4.80
N LEU A 266 -13.55 -4.32 -6.00
CA LEU A 266 -12.57 -4.23 -7.09
C LEU A 266 -11.66 -3.00 -6.97
N ILE A 267 -12.11 -1.93 -6.30
CA ILE A 267 -11.46 -0.61 -6.35
C ILE A 267 -10.08 -0.63 -5.70
N TRP A 268 -9.95 -1.23 -4.52
CA TRP A 268 -8.66 -1.31 -3.81
C TRP A 268 -7.69 -2.30 -4.44
N PRO A 269 -8.08 -3.56 -4.69
CA PRO A 269 -7.18 -4.54 -5.29
C PRO A 269 -6.73 -4.16 -6.70
N CYS A 270 -7.61 -3.59 -7.53
CA CYS A 270 -7.27 -3.21 -8.91
C CYS A 270 -6.77 -1.76 -9.05
N GLY A 271 -6.95 -0.91 -8.03
CA GLY A 271 -6.64 0.52 -8.12
C GLY A 271 -5.17 0.87 -7.87
N TYR A 272 -4.71 1.99 -8.42
CA TYR A 272 -3.30 2.43 -8.33
C TYR A 272 -3.00 3.39 -7.17
N LEU A 273 -3.96 3.62 -6.26
CA LEU A 273 -3.90 4.66 -5.23
C LEU A 273 -2.73 4.53 -4.24
N LEU A 274 -2.36 3.30 -3.88
CA LEU A 274 -1.34 3.00 -2.88
C LEU A 274 0.11 3.20 -3.38
N TYR A 275 0.42 2.68 -4.58
CA TYR A 275 1.80 2.43 -5.01
C TYR A 275 2.11 2.98 -6.41
N GLY A 276 1.13 3.50 -7.15
CA GLY A 276 1.33 4.03 -8.51
C GLY A 276 1.59 5.53 -8.59
N HIS A 277 1.71 6.23 -7.45
CA HIS A 277 1.75 7.70 -7.47
C HIS A 277 3.15 8.29 -7.53
N GLN A 278 3.47 8.95 -8.65
CA GLN A 278 4.74 9.67 -8.86
C GLN A 278 5.08 10.62 -7.71
N GLU A 279 4.08 11.26 -7.09
CA GLU A 279 4.33 12.24 -6.02
C GLU A 279 4.82 11.59 -4.72
N ILE A 280 4.43 10.35 -4.44
CA ILE A 280 4.95 9.60 -3.28
C ILE A 280 6.42 9.25 -3.54
N PHE A 281 6.74 8.70 -4.71
CA PHE A 281 8.12 8.38 -5.10
C PHE A 281 9.01 9.62 -5.11
N LYS A 282 8.53 10.72 -5.70
CA LYS A 282 9.23 12.01 -5.68
C LYS A 282 9.60 12.42 -4.27
N ARG A 283 8.66 12.32 -3.34
CA ARG A 283 8.88 12.74 -1.95
C ARG A 283 9.81 11.81 -1.19
N LEU A 284 9.79 10.51 -1.48
CA LEU A 284 10.79 9.55 -0.97
C LEU A 284 12.18 9.87 -1.53
N VAL A 285 12.28 10.15 -2.82
CA VAL A 285 13.54 10.54 -3.50
C VAL A 285 14.09 11.87 -2.94
N ASP A 286 13.22 12.83 -2.62
CA ASP A 286 13.62 14.08 -1.96
C ASP A 286 14.29 13.84 -0.60
N LEU A 287 13.87 12.77 0.09
CA LEU A 287 14.35 12.36 1.42
C LEU A 287 15.40 11.25 1.36
N ILE A 288 15.92 10.89 0.16
CA ILE A 288 16.84 9.76 -0.04
C ILE A 288 18.14 9.85 0.76
N GLY A 289 18.51 11.04 1.25
CA GLY A 289 19.67 11.23 2.13
C GLY A 289 19.55 10.51 3.48
N ILE A 290 18.35 10.07 3.86
CA ILE A 290 18.12 9.24 5.04
C ILE A 290 18.21 7.77 4.60
N THR A 291 19.16 7.01 5.16
CA THR A 291 19.40 5.60 4.75
C THR A 291 18.15 4.73 4.84
N SER A 292 17.35 4.87 5.89
CA SER A 292 16.10 4.11 6.00
C SER A 292 15.10 4.44 4.89
N VAL A 293 15.07 5.68 4.39
CA VAL A 293 14.23 6.07 3.24
C VAL A 293 14.75 5.48 1.93
N MET A 294 16.07 5.47 1.73
CA MET A 294 16.71 4.81 0.59
C MET A 294 16.36 3.32 0.54
N GLU A 295 16.49 2.61 1.65
CA GLU A 295 16.16 1.18 1.69
C GLU A 295 14.67 0.92 1.40
N VAL A 296 13.78 1.80 1.88
CA VAL A 296 12.35 1.74 1.56
C VAL A 296 12.12 1.94 0.07
N LEU A 297 12.81 2.91 -0.54
CA LEU A 297 12.72 3.18 -1.97
C LEU A 297 13.19 1.98 -2.80
N ILE A 298 14.32 1.35 -2.45
CA ILE A 298 14.84 0.14 -3.12
C ILE A 298 13.80 -0.98 -3.08
N ARG A 299 13.21 -1.25 -1.91
CA ARG A 299 12.19 -2.30 -1.74
C ARG A 299 10.92 -1.99 -2.53
N LEU A 300 10.46 -0.74 -2.53
CA LEU A 300 9.27 -0.33 -3.30
C LEU A 300 9.48 -0.43 -4.81
N ILE A 301 10.71 -0.19 -5.28
CA ILE A 301 11.07 -0.36 -6.69
C ILE A 301 11.22 -1.85 -7.07
N GLY A 302 11.25 -2.74 -6.07
CA GLY A 302 11.57 -4.14 -6.29
C GLY A 302 13.04 -4.33 -6.70
N ALA A 303 13.96 -3.53 -6.19
CA ALA A 303 15.39 -3.68 -6.47
C ALA A 303 16.12 -4.45 -5.35
N ASP A 304 15.49 -5.49 -4.80
CA ASP A 304 16.05 -6.32 -3.72
C ASP A 304 16.57 -7.67 -4.26
N GLU A 305 17.74 -8.11 -3.77
CA GLU A 305 18.47 -9.30 -4.19
C GLU A 305 17.63 -10.59 -4.12
N HIS A 306 16.68 -10.65 -3.19
CA HIS A 306 15.83 -11.82 -3.01
C HIS A 306 14.73 -11.97 -4.06
N MET A 307 14.61 -11.01 -4.97
CA MET A 307 13.47 -10.91 -5.86
C MET A 307 13.71 -11.45 -7.29
N TYR A 308 14.96 -11.64 -7.71
CA TYR A 308 15.38 -11.90 -9.11
C TYR A 308 14.64 -13.04 -9.85
N SER A 309 14.01 -14.01 -9.17
CA SER A 309 13.43 -15.20 -9.80
C SER A 309 12.03 -15.01 -10.44
N ASN A 310 11.25 -13.98 -10.09
CA ASN A 310 9.85 -13.84 -10.53
C ASN A 310 9.57 -12.63 -11.46
N TYR A 311 10.62 -11.99 -12.00
CA TYR A 311 10.62 -10.55 -12.34
C TYR A 311 10.05 -10.11 -13.68
N LYS A 312 9.77 -11.03 -14.60
CA LYS A 312 9.81 -10.67 -16.02
C LYS A 312 8.65 -9.78 -16.51
N GLU A 313 7.55 -9.70 -15.76
CA GLU A 313 6.38 -8.87 -16.13
C GLU A 313 5.96 -7.91 -15.01
N SER A 314 6.33 -8.18 -13.75
CA SER A 314 5.72 -7.59 -12.56
C SER A 314 6.31 -6.27 -12.08
N MET A 315 6.87 -5.41 -12.93
CA MET A 315 7.27 -4.02 -12.55
C MET A 315 7.26 -3.02 -13.73
N GLN A 316 6.57 -3.33 -14.84
CA GLN A 316 6.52 -2.45 -16.03
C GLN A 316 6.02 -1.02 -15.75
N TRP A 317 5.14 -0.81 -14.76
CA TRP A 317 4.66 0.54 -14.41
C TRP A 317 5.79 1.45 -13.86
N ILE A 318 6.84 0.87 -13.26
CA ILE A 318 8.02 1.64 -12.82
C ILE A 318 8.89 2.03 -14.01
N GLU A 319 8.91 1.25 -15.09
CA GLU A 319 9.63 1.64 -16.30
C GLU A 319 9.12 2.99 -16.82
N ASP A 320 7.82 3.24 -16.80
CA ASP A 320 7.21 4.49 -17.25
C ASP A 320 7.26 5.62 -16.21
N THR A 321 7.75 5.30 -15.00
CA THR A 321 7.87 6.26 -13.90
C THR A 321 9.15 7.08 -14.05
N TYR A 322 9.07 8.39 -13.80
CA TYR A 322 10.23 9.29 -13.82
C TYR A 322 11.19 9.05 -12.64
N VAL A 323 11.05 7.96 -11.89
CA VAL A 323 11.82 7.69 -10.66
C VAL A 323 13.32 7.59 -10.92
N LEU A 324 13.74 6.94 -12.00
CA LEU A 324 15.16 6.89 -12.36
C LEU A 324 15.73 8.29 -12.62
N VAL A 325 14.96 9.11 -13.31
CA VAL A 325 15.31 10.51 -13.60
C VAL A 325 15.37 11.32 -12.31
N MET A 326 14.38 11.18 -11.43
CA MET A 326 14.34 11.87 -10.13
C MET A 326 15.55 11.50 -9.27
N ILE A 327 15.93 10.22 -9.22
CA ILE A 327 17.11 9.76 -8.49
C ILE A 327 18.39 10.32 -9.12
N ALA A 328 18.51 10.28 -10.45
CA ALA A 328 19.67 10.86 -11.15
C ALA A 328 19.80 12.37 -10.90
N ASP A 329 18.70 13.11 -10.84
CA ASP A 329 18.72 14.55 -10.57
C ASP A 329 19.09 14.89 -9.12
N LYS A 330 19.14 13.91 -8.20
CA LYS A 330 19.73 14.12 -6.86
C LYS A 330 21.22 14.37 -6.89
N PHE A 331 21.92 13.92 -7.93
CA PHE A 331 23.35 14.18 -8.12
C PHE A 331 23.68 15.63 -8.46
N SER A 332 22.73 16.40 -8.99
CA SER A 332 22.89 17.84 -9.26
C SER A 332 22.17 18.72 -8.24
N SER A 333 21.06 18.26 -7.66
CA SER A 333 20.21 19.07 -6.77
C SER A 333 20.59 19.10 -5.29
N SER A 334 21.67 18.45 -4.87
CA SER A 334 22.09 18.39 -3.45
C SER A 334 23.60 18.34 -3.32
N ASP A 335 24.22 19.06 -2.37
CA ASP A 335 25.67 18.97 -2.13
C ASP A 335 26.07 17.90 -1.08
N SER A 336 25.09 17.20 -0.50
CA SER A 336 25.35 16.20 0.53
C SER A 336 25.97 14.91 -0.04
N ALA A 337 27.15 14.55 0.46
CA ALA A 337 27.80 13.28 0.12
C ALA A 337 26.93 12.06 0.45
N GLY A 338 26.13 12.12 1.52
CA GLY A 338 25.19 11.05 1.89
C GLY A 338 24.06 10.88 0.87
N VAL A 339 23.55 11.98 0.30
CA VAL A 339 22.55 11.93 -0.77
C VAL A 339 23.14 11.27 -2.02
N HIS A 340 24.39 11.61 -2.38
CA HIS A 340 25.07 11.01 -3.54
C HIS A 340 25.31 9.51 -3.38
N ALA A 341 25.77 9.09 -2.19
CA ALA A 341 25.99 7.69 -1.88
C ALA A 341 24.68 6.90 -1.97
N ASN A 342 23.63 7.37 -1.32
CA ASN A 342 22.33 6.68 -1.29
C ASN A 342 21.66 6.64 -2.68
N ALA A 343 21.76 7.72 -3.47
CA ALA A 343 21.27 7.73 -4.84
C ALA A 343 22.03 6.73 -5.72
N ALA A 344 23.36 6.65 -5.59
CA ALA A 344 24.15 5.67 -6.33
C ALA A 344 23.83 4.24 -5.91
N GLU A 345 23.73 3.96 -4.62
CA GLU A 345 23.36 2.65 -4.11
C GLU A 345 22.00 2.20 -4.63
N THR A 346 21.01 3.11 -4.64
CA THR A 346 19.68 2.84 -5.21
C THR A 346 19.78 2.49 -6.70
N LEU A 347 20.49 3.29 -7.51
CA LEU A 347 20.65 2.99 -8.94
C LEU A 347 21.40 1.67 -9.17
N CYS A 348 22.43 1.37 -8.38
CA CYS A 348 23.18 0.12 -8.47
C CYS A 348 22.32 -1.10 -8.12
N ALA A 349 21.49 -0.99 -7.08
CA ALA A 349 20.53 -2.02 -6.71
C ALA A 349 19.54 -2.28 -7.86
N ILE A 350 19.04 -1.21 -8.49
CA ILE A 350 18.15 -1.32 -9.65
C ILE A 350 18.87 -2.02 -10.81
N THR A 351 20.08 -1.62 -11.18
CA THR A 351 20.82 -2.27 -12.27
C THR A 351 21.05 -3.77 -12.00
N ARG A 352 21.26 -4.16 -10.75
CA ARG A 352 21.56 -5.55 -10.38
C ARG A 352 20.32 -6.44 -10.26
N PHE A 353 19.22 -5.91 -9.72
CA PHE A 353 18.11 -6.72 -9.23
C PHE A 353 16.75 -6.38 -9.86
N SER A 354 16.62 -5.25 -10.54
CA SER A 354 15.36 -4.78 -11.17
C SER A 354 15.08 -5.47 -12.51
N PRO A 355 13.85 -5.38 -13.08
CA PRO A 355 13.57 -5.96 -14.39
C PRO A 355 14.50 -5.43 -15.50
N PRO A 356 14.72 -6.22 -16.57
CA PRO A 356 15.61 -5.86 -17.66
C PRO A 356 15.32 -4.50 -18.30
N GLY A 357 14.07 -4.05 -18.35
CA GLY A 357 13.70 -2.75 -18.93
C GLY A 357 14.19 -1.56 -18.10
N LEU A 358 14.15 -1.63 -16.77
CA LEU A 358 14.72 -0.60 -15.89
C LEU A 358 16.24 -0.60 -15.94
N ALA A 359 16.87 -1.77 -15.87
CA ALA A 359 18.32 -1.89 -16.00
C ALA A 359 18.81 -1.34 -17.35
N ALA A 360 18.12 -1.66 -18.45
CA ALA A 360 18.41 -1.14 -19.78
C ALA A 360 18.23 0.39 -19.89
N LYS A 361 17.27 0.98 -19.16
CA LYS A 361 17.12 2.44 -19.10
C LYS A 361 18.30 3.11 -18.41
N ILE A 362 18.82 2.53 -17.32
CA ILE A 362 20.01 3.04 -16.63
C ILE A 362 21.24 2.93 -17.53
N THR A 363 21.42 1.82 -18.25
CA THR A 363 22.58 1.63 -19.14
C THR A 363 22.47 2.40 -20.46
N SER A 364 21.32 3.04 -20.74
CA SER A 364 21.11 3.78 -21.97
C SER A 364 22.04 5.00 -22.09
N PRO A 365 22.51 5.36 -23.30
CA PRO A 365 23.38 6.52 -23.50
C PRO A 365 22.79 7.84 -22.99
N ASN A 366 21.45 7.98 -23.06
CA ASN A 366 20.75 9.16 -22.56
C ASN A 366 20.86 9.30 -21.05
N PHE A 367 20.68 8.19 -20.31
CA PHE A 367 20.75 8.19 -18.85
C PHE A 367 22.19 8.35 -18.37
N THR A 368 23.12 7.58 -18.94
CA THR A 368 24.55 7.68 -18.67
C THR A 368 25.07 9.09 -18.96
N GLY A 369 24.70 9.68 -20.11
CA GLY A 369 25.05 11.06 -20.44
C GLY A 369 24.48 12.09 -19.47
N ARG A 370 23.31 11.82 -18.86
CA ARG A 370 22.75 12.66 -17.78
C ARG A 370 23.57 12.59 -16.50
N LEU A 371 23.97 11.40 -16.06
CA LEU A 371 24.82 11.22 -14.88
C LEU A 371 26.17 11.92 -15.05
N PHE A 372 26.80 11.78 -16.23
CA PHE A 372 28.07 12.46 -16.52
C PHE A 372 27.93 13.98 -16.57
N ARG A 373 26.84 14.50 -17.15
CA ARG A 373 26.57 15.95 -17.15
C ARG A 373 26.53 16.49 -15.72
N HIS A 374 25.76 15.84 -14.83
CA HIS A 374 25.67 16.22 -13.42
C HIS A 374 27.01 16.10 -12.69
N SER A 375 27.88 15.18 -13.11
CA SER A 375 29.21 14.94 -12.51
C SER A 375 30.28 15.93 -12.94
N LEU A 376 30.14 16.52 -14.12
CA LEU A 376 31.14 17.37 -14.78
C LEU A 376 30.84 18.87 -14.65
N GLU A 377 29.81 19.25 -13.92
CA GLU A 377 29.55 20.66 -13.59
C GLU A 377 30.64 21.20 -12.64
N ASP A 378 31.32 22.28 -13.05
CA ASP A 378 32.56 22.83 -12.45
C ASP A 378 32.48 23.23 -10.96
N SER A 379 31.31 23.16 -10.33
CA SER A 379 31.06 23.56 -8.93
C SER A 379 30.62 22.40 -8.01
N ARG A 380 30.55 21.17 -8.52
CA ARG A 380 29.97 20.04 -7.78
C ARG A 380 30.98 19.36 -6.84
N PRO A 381 30.53 18.83 -5.68
CA PRO A 381 31.40 18.06 -4.79
C PRO A 381 31.98 16.80 -5.46
N LYS A 382 33.23 16.43 -5.12
CA LYS A 382 33.90 15.21 -5.64
C LYS A 382 33.09 13.93 -5.45
N SER A 383 32.24 13.88 -4.41
CA SER A 383 31.34 12.75 -4.16
C SER A 383 30.37 12.49 -5.31
N VAL A 384 30.00 13.49 -6.10
CA VAL A 384 29.12 13.31 -7.28
C VAL A 384 29.83 12.45 -8.30
N LEU A 385 31.04 12.86 -8.71
CA LEU A 385 31.85 12.14 -9.69
C LEU A 385 32.13 10.69 -9.27
N VAL A 386 32.55 10.48 -8.02
CA VAL A 386 32.87 9.13 -7.51
C VAL A 386 31.64 8.21 -7.57
N ASN A 387 30.50 8.68 -7.06
CA ASN A 387 29.29 7.88 -6.99
C ASN A 387 28.65 7.67 -8.37
N SER A 388 28.65 8.67 -9.26
CA SER A 388 28.16 8.50 -10.63
C SER A 388 29.02 7.54 -11.45
N LEU A 389 30.34 7.56 -11.28
CA LEU A 389 31.24 6.57 -11.88
C LEU A 389 30.98 5.16 -11.37
N SER A 390 30.66 5.00 -10.08
CA SER A 390 30.33 3.69 -9.51
C SER A 390 29.10 3.06 -10.17
N CYS A 391 28.07 3.88 -10.48
CA CYS A 391 26.89 3.43 -11.21
C CYS A 391 27.24 3.06 -12.67
N ALA A 392 28.02 3.90 -13.34
CA ALA A 392 28.39 3.70 -14.73
C ALA A 392 29.30 2.48 -14.95
N TYR A 393 30.12 2.10 -13.95
CA TYR A 393 30.98 0.91 -14.01
C TYR A 393 30.20 -0.41 -13.83
N LEU A 394 29.03 -0.35 -13.20
CA LEU A 394 28.14 -1.51 -12.98
C LEU A 394 27.14 -1.72 -14.12
N CYS A 395 27.02 -0.75 -15.02
CA CYS A 395 26.21 -0.78 -16.24
C CYS A 395 27.05 -1.24 -17.42
#